data_AF-A0A8J4LZR0-F1
#
_entry.id   AF-A0A8J4LZR0-F1
#
_cell.length_a   1.000
_cell.length_b   1.000
_cell.length_c   1.000
_cell.angle_alpha   90.00
_cell.angle_beta   90.00
_cell.angle_gamma   90.00
#
_symmetry.space_group_name_H-M   'P 1'
#
loop_
_entity.id
_entity.type
_entity.pdbx_description
1 polymer ?
#
loop_
_entity_poly.entity_id
_entity_poly.type
_entity_poly.pdbx_seq_one_letter_code
_entity_poly.pdbx_strand_id
1 'polypeptide(L)'
;MYVCKLLIQGLNSYQVLVMAPDWIRRATESQCYNSSFQLSEAAVRAGLAQLGLIRAAQSLPNEAKTLLAEAGLSAEQLRELWQAALDQTRATATAALDLYTGESGLAGTGFENSAIKAIQELMRQLERLTQEADMAEIAQALMAVAAAEYGSSSAGAMTWLSGHLYRCPNGHPYVIGNCGGAMEEARCPECGLLIGGRNHLLQAGNARATYVLDNLRDRLVALEDGA
;
A
#
# COMPACT_ATOMS: atom_id res chain seq x y z
N MET A 1 15.61 -3.24 23.07
CA MET A 1 14.84 -2.40 24.01
C MET A 1 14.76 -0.92 23.61
N TYR A 2 15.87 -0.21 23.34
CA TYR A 2 15.83 1.22 22.94
C TYR A 2 15.12 1.49 21.61
N VAL A 3 15.29 0.61 20.62
CA VAL A 3 14.62 0.73 19.30
C VAL A 3 13.10 0.66 19.42
N CYS A 4 12.57 -0.29 20.20
CA CYS A 4 11.12 -0.40 20.44
C CYS A 4 10.56 0.85 21.17
N LYS A 5 11.31 1.44 22.11
CA LYS A 5 10.87 2.66 22.81
C LYS A 5 10.78 3.88 21.88
N LEU A 6 11.76 4.07 21.01
CA LEU A 6 11.75 5.15 20.02
C LEU A 6 10.60 4.97 19.02
N LEU A 7 10.35 3.73 18.59
CA LEU A 7 9.24 3.42 17.70
C LEU A 7 7.88 3.68 18.36
N ILE A 8 7.69 3.29 19.62
CA ILE A 8 6.46 3.58 20.39
C ILE A 8 6.25 5.09 20.54
N GLN A 9 7.29 5.85 20.90
CA GLN A 9 7.21 7.32 20.97
C GLN A 9 6.83 7.93 19.62
N GLY A 10 7.47 7.46 18.55
CA GLY A 10 7.18 7.87 17.18
C GLY A 10 5.76 7.53 16.73
N LEU A 11 5.14 6.44 17.22
CA LEU A 11 3.75 6.11 16.89
C LEU A 11 2.75 6.97 17.69
N ASN A 12 3.02 7.19 18.98
CA ASN A 12 2.12 7.95 19.86
C ASN A 12 2.09 9.46 19.54
N SER A 13 3.20 10.05 19.10
CA SER A 13 3.25 11.47 18.75
C SER A 13 2.36 11.85 17.57
N TYR A 14 1.95 10.88 16.74
CA TYR A 14 1.20 11.15 15.52
C TYR A 14 -0.32 11.01 15.70
N GLN A 15 -0.81 10.25 16.68
CA GLN A 15 -2.24 10.13 16.96
C GLN A 15 -2.94 11.48 17.21
N VAL A 16 -2.21 12.49 17.72
CA VAL A 16 -2.73 13.81 18.09
C VAL A 16 -2.77 14.79 16.90
N LEU A 17 -1.89 14.64 15.91
CA LEU A 17 -1.85 15.49 14.70
C LEU A 17 -2.94 15.11 13.68
N VAL A 18 -3.66 14.02 13.95
CA VAL A 18 -4.29 13.16 12.95
C VAL A 18 -5.83 13.11 13.13
N MET A 19 -6.46 13.94 13.98
CA MET A 19 -7.93 14.03 13.97
C MET A 19 -8.40 15.29 13.24
N ALA A 20 -9.14 15.08 12.13
CA ALA A 20 -9.86 16.04 11.28
C ALA A 20 -9.34 17.49 11.33
N PRO A 21 -8.57 17.96 10.33
CA PRO A 21 -7.93 19.25 10.40
C PRO A 21 -8.97 20.39 10.29
N ASP A 22 -9.51 20.77 11.43
CA ASP A 22 -10.38 21.92 11.68
C ASP A 22 -9.79 23.21 11.07
N TRP A 23 -8.47 23.22 10.89
CA TRP A 23 -7.73 24.29 10.23
C TRP A 23 -8.00 24.42 8.72
N ILE A 24 -8.34 23.35 7.97
CA ILE A 24 -8.72 23.48 6.54
C ILE A 24 -10.00 24.30 6.41
N ARG A 25 -11.01 23.96 7.23
CA ARG A 25 -12.27 24.70 7.29
C ARG A 25 -12.04 26.15 7.69
N ARG A 26 -11.30 26.39 8.79
CA ARG A 26 -11.00 27.76 9.26
C ARG A 26 -10.24 28.58 8.22
N ALA A 27 -9.35 27.96 7.46
CA ALA A 27 -8.57 28.68 6.49
C ALA A 27 -9.34 28.97 5.19
N THR A 28 -10.33 28.15 4.87
CA THR A 28 -11.33 28.44 3.82
C THR A 28 -12.18 29.63 4.26
N GLU A 29 -12.69 29.61 5.50
CA GLU A 29 -13.45 30.73 6.10
C GLU A 29 -12.63 32.04 6.16
N SER A 30 -11.31 31.94 6.43
CA SER A 30 -10.42 33.10 6.57
C SER A 30 -9.61 33.45 5.32
N GLN A 31 -9.83 32.75 4.20
CA GLN A 31 -9.11 32.94 2.92
C GLN A 31 -7.57 32.87 3.04
N CYS A 32 -7.04 32.12 4.02
CA CYS A 32 -5.61 32.03 4.31
C CYS A 32 -4.95 30.83 3.61
N TYR A 33 -5.19 30.68 2.30
CA TYR A 33 -4.90 29.45 1.55
C TYR A 33 -3.43 28.98 1.60
N ASN A 34 -2.46 29.90 1.50
CA ASN A 34 -1.03 29.52 1.50
C ASN A 34 -0.60 28.82 2.80
N SER A 35 -1.09 29.30 3.95
CA SER A 35 -0.82 28.66 5.24
C SER A 35 -1.51 27.29 5.33
N SER A 36 -2.71 27.15 4.77
CA SER A 36 -3.40 25.86 4.65
C SER A 36 -2.59 24.85 3.86
N PHE A 37 -2.04 25.26 2.72
CA PHE A 37 -1.25 24.34 1.88
C PHE A 37 0.03 23.91 2.58
N GLN A 38 0.72 24.82 3.30
CA GLN A 38 1.90 24.46 4.08
C GLN A 38 1.58 23.49 5.23
N LEU A 39 0.46 23.70 5.92
CA LEU A 39 -0.02 22.77 6.95
C LEU A 39 -0.42 21.42 6.34
N SER A 40 -1.07 21.42 5.18
CA SER A 40 -1.41 20.21 4.41
C SER A 40 -0.15 19.43 4.04
N GLU A 41 0.86 20.11 3.51
CA GLU A 41 2.15 19.50 3.14
C GLU A 41 2.80 18.85 4.37
N ALA A 42 2.90 19.57 5.48
CA ALA A 42 3.48 19.06 6.71
C ALA A 42 2.71 17.83 7.23
N ALA A 43 1.38 17.87 7.18
CA ALA A 43 0.53 16.75 7.58
C ALA A 43 0.71 15.52 6.67
N VAL A 44 0.83 15.69 5.35
CA VAL A 44 1.09 14.59 4.41
C VAL A 44 2.48 13.98 4.63
N ARG A 45 3.51 14.81 4.86
CA ARG A 45 4.86 14.33 5.22
C ARG A 45 4.84 13.52 6.52
N ALA A 46 4.10 14.02 7.51
CA ALA A 46 3.93 13.34 8.79
C ALA A 46 3.24 11.97 8.61
N GLY A 47 2.16 11.91 7.84
CA GLY A 47 1.46 10.67 7.54
C GLY A 47 2.34 9.62 6.86
N LEU A 48 3.16 10.02 5.88
CA LEU A 48 4.15 9.14 5.24
C LEU A 48 5.19 8.59 6.23
N ALA A 49 5.70 9.44 7.13
CA ALA A 49 6.63 9.01 8.16
C ALA A 49 5.98 7.99 9.12
N GLN A 50 4.73 8.22 9.51
CA GLN A 50 3.96 7.31 10.36
C GLN A 50 3.75 5.94 9.67
N LEU A 51 3.37 5.93 8.40
CA LEU A 51 3.23 4.70 7.61
C LEU A 51 4.54 3.91 7.55
N GLY A 52 5.67 4.60 7.35
CA GLY A 52 7.00 3.98 7.37
C GLY A 52 7.34 3.35 8.73
N LEU A 53 7.04 4.04 9.83
CA LEU A 53 7.24 3.52 11.19
C LEU A 53 6.39 2.27 11.47
N ILE A 54 5.12 2.28 11.07
CA ILE A 54 4.22 1.14 11.26
C ILE A 54 4.71 -0.06 10.44
N ARG A 55 5.12 0.16 9.19
CA ARG A 55 5.69 -0.90 8.34
C ARG A 55 6.96 -1.50 8.96
N ALA A 56 7.84 -0.64 9.48
CA ALA A 56 9.03 -1.09 10.20
C ALA A 56 8.65 -1.94 11.43
N ALA A 57 7.65 -1.51 12.21
CA ALA A 57 7.13 -2.25 13.36
C ALA A 57 6.62 -3.65 12.97
N GLN A 58 5.88 -3.75 11.87
CA GLN A 58 5.34 -5.01 11.35
C GLN A 58 6.44 -5.98 10.88
N SER A 59 7.58 -5.45 10.40
CA SER A 59 8.73 -6.23 9.94
C SER A 59 9.65 -6.74 11.08
N LEU A 60 9.42 -6.33 12.33
CA LEU A 60 10.26 -6.74 13.45
C LEU A 60 10.24 -8.26 13.71
N PRO A 61 11.33 -8.83 14.26
CA PRO A 61 11.38 -10.22 14.67
C PRO A 61 10.43 -10.50 15.85
N ASN A 62 10.08 -11.77 16.06
CA ASN A 62 9.02 -12.17 17.01
C ASN A 62 9.31 -11.70 18.44
N GLU A 63 10.56 -11.72 18.88
CA GLU A 63 10.96 -11.28 20.22
C GLU A 63 10.66 -9.78 20.43
N ALA A 64 10.83 -8.97 19.40
CA ALA A 64 10.53 -7.54 19.43
C ALA A 64 9.04 -7.25 19.25
N LYS A 65 8.29 -8.10 18.55
CA LYS A 65 6.82 -8.02 18.45
C LYS A 65 6.14 -8.28 19.79
N THR A 66 6.68 -9.18 20.62
CA THR A 66 6.17 -9.40 21.99
C THR A 66 6.22 -8.11 22.81
N LEU A 67 7.32 -7.35 22.73
CA LEU A 67 7.46 -6.06 23.43
C LEU A 67 6.47 -5.00 22.92
N LEU A 68 6.13 -5.01 21.64
CA LEU A 68 5.09 -4.12 21.09
C LEU A 68 3.70 -4.54 21.58
N ALA A 69 3.41 -5.83 21.61
CA ALA A 69 2.14 -6.35 22.11
C ALA A 69 1.93 -6.02 23.60
N GLU A 70 2.97 -6.14 24.43
CA GLU A 70 2.95 -5.71 25.84
C GLU A 70 2.67 -4.20 26.00
N ALA A 71 3.06 -3.39 25.02
CA ALA A 71 2.78 -1.97 24.95
C ALA A 71 1.40 -1.64 24.34
N GLY A 72 0.56 -2.66 24.07
CA GLY A 72 -0.77 -2.48 23.47
C GLY A 72 -0.75 -2.20 21.96
N LEU A 73 0.28 -2.67 21.25
CA LEU A 73 0.40 -2.60 19.79
C LEU A 73 0.49 -4.02 19.20
N SER A 74 -0.64 -4.71 19.19
CA SER A 74 -0.80 -6.01 18.53
C SER A 74 -0.67 -5.88 17.01
N ALA A 75 -0.48 -7.01 16.31
CA ALA A 75 -0.44 -7.03 14.84
C ALA A 75 -1.73 -6.48 14.21
N GLU A 76 -2.89 -6.73 14.84
CA GLU A 76 -4.17 -6.19 14.42
C GLU A 76 -4.23 -4.68 14.61
N GLN A 77 -3.84 -4.18 15.78
CA GLN A 77 -3.79 -2.74 16.06
C GLN A 77 -2.82 -2.00 15.13
N LEU A 78 -1.67 -2.61 14.79
CA LEU A 78 -0.75 -2.03 13.81
C LEU A 78 -1.36 -1.96 12.41
N ARG A 79 -2.18 -2.94 12.00
CA ARG A 79 -2.91 -2.87 10.72
C ARG A 79 -3.97 -1.78 10.73
N GLU A 80 -4.76 -1.68 11.81
CA GLU A 80 -5.76 -0.62 11.97
C GLU A 80 -5.11 0.77 11.95
N LEU A 81 -4.00 0.95 12.67
CA LEU A 81 -3.22 2.18 12.67
C LEU A 81 -2.66 2.52 11.28
N TRP A 82 -2.20 1.51 10.54
CA TRP A 82 -1.69 1.71 9.18
C TRP A 82 -2.81 2.19 8.26
N GLN A 83 -3.97 1.54 8.30
CA GLN A 83 -5.12 1.89 7.48
C GLN A 83 -5.62 3.30 7.80
N ALA A 84 -5.76 3.64 9.08
CA ALA A 84 -6.17 4.97 9.51
C ALA A 84 -5.18 6.06 9.06
N ALA A 85 -3.88 5.81 9.21
CA ALA A 85 -2.84 6.74 8.74
C ALA A 85 -2.87 6.92 7.22
N LEU A 86 -3.10 5.84 6.47
CA LEU A 86 -3.19 5.88 5.01
C LEU A 86 -4.40 6.70 4.55
N ASP A 87 -5.59 6.37 5.06
CA ASP A 87 -6.84 7.02 4.68
C ASP A 87 -6.78 8.52 4.94
N GLN A 88 -6.17 8.90 6.06
CA GLN A 88 -5.99 10.29 6.38
C GLN A 88 -4.96 11.01 5.52
N THR A 89 -3.81 10.39 5.26
CA THR A 89 -2.78 10.99 4.43
C THR A 89 -3.37 11.28 3.05
N ARG A 90 -4.16 10.35 2.51
CA ARG A 90 -4.91 10.52 1.26
C ARG A 90 -5.93 11.65 1.38
N ALA A 91 -6.81 11.61 2.39
CA ALA A 91 -7.85 12.63 2.57
C ALA A 91 -7.27 14.06 2.69
N THR A 92 -6.17 14.22 3.43
CA THR A 92 -5.50 15.51 3.60
C THR A 92 -4.90 16.02 2.29
N ALA A 93 -4.23 15.14 1.55
CA ALA A 93 -3.65 15.49 0.25
C ALA A 93 -4.74 15.86 -0.77
N THR A 94 -5.80 15.05 -0.86
CA THR A 94 -6.96 15.29 -1.74
C THR A 94 -7.62 16.62 -1.42
N ALA A 95 -7.93 16.89 -0.14
CA ALA A 95 -8.55 18.16 0.27
C ALA A 95 -7.70 19.38 -0.10
N ALA A 96 -6.38 19.29 0.02
CA ALA A 96 -5.48 20.37 -0.37
C ALA A 96 -5.44 20.61 -1.89
N LEU A 97 -5.46 19.53 -2.68
CA LEU A 97 -5.52 19.61 -4.14
C LEU A 97 -6.87 20.14 -4.63
N ASP A 98 -7.96 19.72 -4.01
CA ASP A 98 -9.32 20.21 -4.30
C ASP A 98 -9.42 21.70 -3.97
N LEU A 99 -8.90 22.14 -2.81
CA LEU A 99 -8.86 23.55 -2.44
C LEU A 99 -8.04 24.39 -3.45
N TYR A 100 -6.90 23.87 -3.91
CA TYR A 100 -6.05 24.55 -4.90
C TYR A 100 -6.72 24.68 -6.28
N THR A 101 -7.43 23.64 -6.72
CA THR A 101 -8.10 23.61 -8.03
C THR A 101 -9.48 24.26 -8.03
N GLY A 102 -10.13 24.34 -6.87
CA GLY A 102 -11.46 24.89 -6.68
C GLY A 102 -11.46 26.26 -6.01
N GLU A 103 -11.94 26.32 -4.76
CA GLU A 103 -12.36 27.54 -4.07
C GLU A 103 -11.26 28.60 -3.88
N SER A 104 -9.98 28.22 -3.86
CA SER A 104 -8.90 29.21 -3.78
C SER A 104 -8.72 30.04 -5.05
N GLY A 105 -9.18 29.53 -6.20
CA GLY A 105 -8.98 30.15 -7.52
C GLY A 105 -7.53 30.19 -8.00
N LEU A 106 -6.57 29.70 -7.22
CA LEU A 106 -5.13 29.85 -7.51
C LEU A 106 -4.71 29.09 -8.77
N ALA A 107 -5.20 27.87 -8.96
CA ALA A 107 -4.93 27.10 -10.18
C ALA A 107 -5.40 27.85 -11.44
N GLY A 108 -6.58 28.48 -11.39
CA GLY A 108 -7.16 29.23 -12.52
C GLY A 108 -6.37 30.49 -12.89
N THR A 109 -5.56 31.02 -11.96
CA THR A 109 -4.67 32.17 -12.22
C THR A 109 -3.30 31.75 -12.78
N GLY A 110 -3.02 30.45 -12.87
CA GLY A 110 -1.70 29.93 -13.24
C GLY A 110 -0.65 30.12 -12.14
N PHE A 111 -1.06 30.47 -10.91
CA PHE A 111 -0.15 30.67 -9.80
C PHE A 111 0.39 29.33 -9.30
N GLU A 112 1.70 29.11 -9.46
CA GLU A 112 2.34 27.91 -8.92
C GLU A 112 2.47 27.97 -7.39
N ASN A 113 2.09 26.89 -6.72
CA ASN A 113 2.25 26.76 -5.28
C ASN A 113 3.23 25.62 -4.93
N SER A 114 4.30 25.95 -4.19
CA SER A 114 5.35 24.99 -3.83
C SER A 114 4.87 23.88 -2.90
N ALA A 115 3.97 24.20 -1.97
CA ALA A 115 3.41 23.20 -1.05
C ALA A 115 2.50 22.21 -1.81
N ILE A 116 1.75 22.68 -2.81
CA ILE A 116 0.97 21.79 -3.69
C ILE A 116 1.87 20.88 -4.52
N LYS A 117 2.95 21.41 -5.11
CA LYS A 117 3.94 20.59 -5.81
C LYS A 117 4.55 19.52 -4.90
N ALA A 118 4.85 19.88 -3.65
CA ALA A 118 5.34 18.93 -2.66
C ALA A 118 4.29 17.86 -2.32
N ILE A 119 3.03 18.23 -2.12
CA ILE A 119 1.93 17.28 -1.87
C ILE A 119 1.77 16.29 -3.03
N GLN A 120 1.82 16.76 -4.28
CA GLN A 120 1.77 15.87 -5.46
C GLN A 120 2.91 14.86 -5.47
N GLU A 121 4.13 15.30 -5.14
CA GLU A 121 5.28 14.40 -5.04
C GLU A 121 5.12 13.39 -3.90
N LEU A 122 4.65 13.84 -2.73
CA LEU A 122 4.40 12.97 -1.59
C LEU A 122 3.30 11.95 -1.88
N MET A 123 2.26 12.30 -2.65
CA MET A 123 1.25 11.35 -3.09
C MET A 123 1.83 10.26 -4.00
N ARG A 124 2.73 10.61 -4.92
CA ARG A 124 3.45 9.59 -5.73
C ARG A 124 4.28 8.65 -4.85
N GLN A 125 4.90 9.17 -3.79
CA GLN A 125 5.63 8.34 -2.83
C GLN A 125 4.70 7.43 -2.04
N LEU A 126 3.52 7.92 -1.65
CA LEU A 126 2.49 7.14 -0.96
C LEU A 126 1.97 5.99 -1.84
N GLU A 127 1.70 6.26 -3.11
CA GLU A 127 1.30 5.24 -4.09
C GLU A 127 2.37 4.16 -4.21
N ARG A 128 3.65 4.53 -4.33
CA ARG A 128 4.75 3.56 -4.34
C ARG A 128 4.80 2.71 -3.07
N LEU A 129 4.69 3.32 -1.89
CA LEU A 129 4.72 2.60 -0.61
C LEU A 129 3.57 1.60 -0.47
N THR A 130 2.37 1.99 -0.90
CA THR A 130 1.19 1.11 -0.84
C THR A 130 1.30 -0.03 -1.85
N GLN A 131 1.78 0.23 -3.07
CA GLN A 131 2.05 -0.81 -4.06
C GLN A 131 3.09 -1.84 -3.57
N GLU A 132 4.17 -1.41 -2.93
CA GLU A 132 5.18 -2.33 -2.40
C GLU A 132 4.65 -3.21 -1.25
N ALA A 133 3.74 -2.68 -0.43
CA ALA A 133 3.10 -3.41 0.66
C ALA A 133 2.16 -4.48 0.11
N ASP A 134 1.31 -4.12 -0.85
CA ASP A 134 0.41 -5.05 -1.54
C ASP A 134 1.19 -6.21 -2.16
N MET A 135 2.31 -5.91 -2.84
CA MET A 135 3.14 -6.93 -3.47
C MET A 135 3.80 -7.88 -2.47
N ALA A 136 4.09 -7.45 -1.23
CA ALA A 136 4.64 -8.31 -0.19
C ALA A 136 3.63 -9.36 0.30
N GLU A 137 2.40 -8.92 0.55
CA GLU A 137 1.33 -9.78 1.02
C GLU A 137 0.88 -10.75 -0.08
N ILE A 138 0.73 -10.24 -1.31
CA ILE A 138 0.45 -11.06 -2.50
C ILE A 138 1.55 -12.11 -2.66
N ALA A 139 2.83 -11.72 -2.57
CA ALA A 139 3.94 -12.65 -2.65
C ALA A 139 3.85 -13.76 -1.60
N GLN A 140 3.59 -13.40 -0.34
CA GLN A 140 3.48 -14.38 0.75
C GLN A 140 2.30 -15.34 0.55
N ALA A 141 1.13 -14.83 0.14
CA ALA A 141 -0.05 -15.64 -0.14
C ALA A 141 0.19 -16.59 -1.32
N LEU A 142 0.80 -16.11 -2.40
CA LEU A 142 1.13 -16.93 -3.57
C LEU A 142 2.11 -18.05 -3.23
N MET A 143 3.12 -17.77 -2.41
CA MET A 143 4.06 -18.80 -1.95
C MET A 143 3.37 -19.85 -1.09
N ALA A 144 2.42 -19.46 -0.24
CA ALA A 144 1.65 -20.40 0.58
C ALA A 144 0.74 -21.30 -0.29
N VAL A 145 0.05 -20.74 -1.28
CA VAL A 145 -0.78 -21.51 -2.23
C VAL A 145 0.09 -22.48 -3.04
N ALA A 146 1.22 -22.00 -3.58
CA ALA A 146 2.12 -22.85 -4.36
C ALA A 146 2.72 -23.99 -3.53
N ALA A 147 3.05 -23.73 -2.26
CA ALA A 147 3.52 -24.77 -1.34
C ALA A 147 2.47 -25.85 -1.06
N ALA A 148 1.20 -25.46 -0.97
CA ALA A 148 0.08 -26.40 -0.78
C ALA A 148 -0.21 -27.23 -2.03
N GLU A 149 -0.09 -26.64 -3.22
CA GLU A 149 -0.43 -27.29 -4.50
C GLU A 149 0.70 -28.17 -5.07
N TYR A 150 1.97 -27.79 -4.85
CA TYR A 150 3.12 -28.39 -5.56
C TYR A 150 4.32 -28.75 -4.65
N GLY A 151 4.27 -28.47 -3.35
CA GLY A 151 5.30 -28.83 -2.37
C GLY A 151 6.21 -27.67 -1.92
N SER A 152 6.99 -27.90 -0.85
CA SER A 152 7.51 -26.84 0.03
C SER A 152 8.80 -26.13 -0.40
N SER A 153 9.36 -26.38 -1.59
CA SER A 153 10.60 -25.71 -2.01
C SER A 153 10.29 -24.37 -2.70
N SER A 154 11.08 -23.33 -2.39
CA SER A 154 10.95 -22.00 -3.01
C SER A 154 11.08 -22.05 -4.54
N ALA A 155 12.04 -22.83 -5.04
CA ALA A 155 12.23 -23.06 -6.47
C ALA A 155 11.05 -23.82 -7.12
N GLY A 156 10.47 -24.80 -6.42
CA GLY A 156 9.29 -25.54 -6.86
C GLY A 156 8.06 -24.65 -6.93
N ALA A 157 7.84 -23.83 -5.90
CA ALA A 157 6.77 -22.84 -5.84
C ALA A 157 6.85 -21.83 -6.99
N MET A 158 8.05 -21.29 -7.27
CA MET A 158 8.27 -20.39 -8.40
C MET A 158 8.00 -21.04 -9.75
N THR A 159 8.40 -22.31 -9.90
CA THR A 159 8.13 -23.07 -11.13
C THR A 159 6.63 -23.25 -11.34
N TRP A 160 5.90 -23.61 -10.28
CA TRP A 160 4.45 -23.73 -10.33
C TRP A 160 3.76 -22.40 -10.66
N LEU A 161 4.08 -21.32 -9.93
CA LEU A 161 3.49 -20.00 -10.18
C LEU A 161 3.71 -19.51 -11.61
N SER A 162 4.82 -19.86 -12.26
CA SER A 162 5.11 -19.48 -13.65
C SER A 162 4.08 -19.98 -14.68
N GLY A 163 3.39 -21.09 -14.38
CA GLY A 163 2.34 -21.67 -15.21
C GLY A 163 0.92 -21.33 -14.75
N HIS A 164 0.77 -20.80 -13.54
CA HIS A 164 -0.52 -20.74 -12.85
C HIS A 164 -0.96 -19.33 -12.48
N LEU A 165 -0.08 -18.32 -12.62
CA LEU A 165 -0.35 -16.95 -12.20
C LEU A 165 -0.78 -16.02 -13.34
N TYR A 166 -1.95 -15.40 -13.17
CA TYR A 166 -2.63 -14.55 -14.13
C TYR A 166 -3.06 -13.23 -13.51
N ARG A 167 -3.52 -12.29 -14.33
CA ARG A 167 -4.09 -11.01 -13.92
C ARG A 167 -5.37 -10.71 -14.69
N CYS A 168 -6.31 -10.06 -14.00
CA CYS A 168 -7.54 -9.56 -14.62
C CYS A 168 -7.25 -8.32 -15.50
N PRO A 169 -8.23 -7.80 -16.26
CA PRO A 169 -8.04 -6.60 -17.08
C PRO A 169 -7.60 -5.35 -16.29
N ASN A 170 -7.97 -5.27 -15.00
CA ASN A 170 -7.55 -4.19 -14.10
C ASN A 170 -6.21 -4.48 -13.39
N GLY A 171 -5.58 -5.63 -13.65
CA GLY A 171 -4.27 -5.97 -13.12
C GLY A 171 -4.26 -6.72 -11.78
N HIS A 172 -5.40 -7.07 -11.19
CA HIS A 172 -5.42 -7.89 -9.96
C HIS A 172 -4.93 -9.32 -10.25
N PRO A 173 -3.93 -9.82 -9.50
CA PRO A 173 -3.39 -11.16 -9.72
C PRO A 173 -4.35 -12.23 -9.21
N TYR A 174 -4.45 -13.33 -9.94
CA TYR A 174 -5.20 -14.52 -9.56
C TYR A 174 -4.49 -15.79 -10.04
N VAL A 175 -4.82 -16.92 -9.42
CA VAL A 175 -4.21 -18.21 -9.73
C VAL A 175 -5.23 -19.13 -10.37
N ILE A 176 -4.83 -19.84 -11.42
CA ILE A 176 -5.59 -20.95 -11.99
C ILE A 176 -4.92 -22.24 -11.52
N GLY A 177 -5.62 -23.07 -10.75
CA GLY A 177 -5.09 -24.34 -10.23
C GLY A 177 -5.00 -25.47 -11.27
N ASN A 178 -4.86 -26.71 -10.79
CA ASN A 178 -4.85 -27.94 -11.61
C ASN A 178 -3.75 -27.95 -12.70
N CYS A 179 -4.12 -27.80 -13.97
CA CYS A 179 -3.20 -27.79 -15.11
C CYS A 179 -2.68 -26.38 -15.47
N GLY A 180 -3.12 -25.34 -14.76
CA GLY A 180 -2.71 -23.95 -14.98
C GLY A 180 -3.36 -23.28 -16.19
N GLY A 181 -4.22 -23.99 -16.93
CA GLY A 181 -4.93 -23.46 -18.10
C GLY A 181 -6.37 -23.02 -17.79
N ALA A 182 -6.82 -21.96 -18.46
CA ALA A 182 -8.15 -21.40 -18.30
C ALA A 182 -9.26 -22.35 -18.79
N MET A 183 -9.90 -23.06 -17.86
CA MET A 183 -10.99 -23.99 -18.12
C MET A 183 -12.32 -23.57 -17.50
N GLU A 184 -12.27 -22.67 -16.52
CA GLU A 184 -13.43 -22.11 -15.83
C GLU A 184 -13.36 -20.58 -15.82
N GLU A 185 -14.55 -19.97 -15.79
CA GLU A 185 -14.71 -18.53 -15.66
C GLU A 185 -15.18 -18.20 -14.25
N ALA A 186 -14.65 -17.12 -13.68
CA ALA A 186 -15.07 -16.59 -12.39
C ALA A 186 -15.13 -15.06 -12.45
N ARG A 187 -15.49 -14.44 -11.32
CA ARG A 187 -15.41 -12.98 -11.15
C ARG A 187 -14.23 -12.63 -10.27
N CYS A 188 -13.46 -11.63 -10.69
CA CYS A 188 -12.42 -11.01 -9.88
C CYS A 188 -13.03 -10.53 -8.55
N PRO A 189 -12.54 -10.97 -7.38
CA PRO A 189 -13.11 -10.58 -6.10
C PRO A 189 -12.91 -9.08 -5.80
N GLU A 190 -11.92 -8.43 -6.42
CA GLU A 190 -11.62 -7.02 -6.22
C GLU A 190 -12.46 -6.10 -7.14
N CYS A 191 -12.54 -6.39 -8.45
CA CYS A 191 -13.21 -5.50 -9.41
C CYS A 191 -14.43 -6.10 -10.12
N GLY A 192 -14.78 -7.36 -9.88
CA GLY A 192 -15.97 -8.01 -10.43
C GLY A 192 -15.93 -8.36 -11.93
N LEU A 193 -14.85 -7.99 -12.63
CA LEU A 193 -14.63 -8.35 -14.04
C LEU A 193 -14.41 -9.86 -14.21
N LEU A 194 -14.71 -10.38 -15.41
CA LEU A 194 -14.58 -11.80 -15.72
C LEU A 194 -13.10 -12.21 -15.78
N ILE A 195 -12.75 -13.28 -15.06
CA ILE A 195 -11.41 -13.87 -15.00
C ILE A 195 -11.46 -15.34 -15.43
N GLY A 196 -10.30 -15.93 -15.71
CA GLY A 196 -10.19 -17.30 -16.20
C GLY A 196 -10.49 -17.38 -17.70
N GLY A 197 -11.30 -18.36 -18.11
CA GLY A 197 -11.65 -18.60 -19.51
C GLY A 197 -12.03 -20.05 -19.78
N ARG A 198 -12.04 -20.49 -21.03
CA ARG A 198 -12.52 -21.82 -21.43
C ARG A 198 -11.60 -22.45 -22.47
N ASN A 199 -11.53 -23.78 -22.49
CA ASN A 199 -10.74 -24.53 -23.47
C ASN A 199 -9.25 -24.09 -23.51
N HIS A 200 -8.67 -23.80 -22.34
CA HIS A 200 -7.33 -23.24 -22.17
C HIS A 200 -7.13 -21.85 -22.79
N LEU A 201 -8.20 -21.17 -23.19
CA LEU A 201 -8.17 -19.81 -23.71
C LEU A 201 -8.61 -18.84 -22.62
N LEU A 202 -7.74 -17.89 -22.31
CA LEU A 202 -8.06 -16.80 -21.40
C LEU A 202 -9.18 -15.92 -21.96
N GLN A 203 -10.02 -15.44 -21.07
CA GLN A 203 -11.00 -14.42 -21.39
C GLN A 203 -10.29 -13.12 -21.79
N ALA A 204 -10.87 -12.39 -22.75
CA ALA A 204 -10.32 -11.14 -23.26
C ALA A 204 -9.91 -10.16 -22.13
N GLY A 205 -8.71 -9.59 -22.24
CA GLY A 205 -8.13 -8.67 -21.26
C GLY A 205 -7.43 -9.35 -20.08
N ASN A 206 -7.60 -10.66 -19.88
CA ASN A 206 -6.77 -11.42 -18.93
C ASN A 206 -5.40 -11.71 -19.55
N ALA A 207 -4.37 -11.75 -18.72
CA ALA A 207 -3.00 -12.02 -19.14
C ALA A 207 -2.21 -12.75 -18.04
N ARG A 208 -1.04 -13.30 -18.36
CA ARG A 208 -0.11 -13.78 -17.33
C ARG A 208 0.40 -12.61 -16.49
N ALA A 209 0.54 -12.81 -15.18
CA ALA A 209 1.03 -11.78 -14.26
C ALA A 209 2.56 -11.89 -14.07
N THR A 210 3.31 -11.74 -15.16
CA THR A 210 4.78 -11.87 -15.13
C THR A 210 5.46 -10.88 -14.18
N TYR A 211 4.92 -9.66 -14.06
CA TYR A 211 5.43 -8.65 -13.14
C TYR A 211 5.44 -9.10 -11.67
N VAL A 212 4.49 -9.95 -11.27
CA VAL A 212 4.44 -10.51 -9.91
C VAL A 212 5.53 -11.56 -9.72
N LEU A 213 5.76 -12.39 -10.74
CA LEU A 213 6.81 -13.40 -10.73
C LEU A 213 8.20 -12.78 -10.68
N ASP A 214 8.42 -11.71 -11.43
CA ASP A 214 9.69 -10.99 -11.44
C ASP A 214 9.96 -10.35 -10.07
N ASN A 215 8.96 -9.69 -9.48
CA ASN A 215 9.07 -9.16 -8.12
C ASN A 215 9.33 -10.25 -7.06
N LEU A 216 8.65 -11.38 -7.17
CA LEU A 216 8.87 -12.54 -6.29
C LEU A 216 10.31 -13.06 -6.38
N ARG A 217 10.86 -13.14 -7.60
CA ARG A 217 12.23 -13.60 -7.83
C ARG A 217 13.24 -12.65 -7.19
N ASP A 218 13.09 -11.35 -7.41
CA ASP A 218 13.99 -10.33 -6.84
C ASP A 218 14.02 -10.41 -5.30
N ARG A 219 12.87 -10.69 -4.69
CA ARG A 219 12.74 -10.83 -3.23
C ARG A 219 13.36 -12.11 -2.68
N LEU A 220 13.25 -13.23 -3.39
CA LEU A 220 13.91 -14.47 -2.97
C LEU A 220 15.42 -14.33 -3.00
N VAL A 221 15.97 -13.69 -4.04
CA VAL A 221 17.41 -13.38 -4.14
C VAL A 221 17.85 -12.50 -2.96
N ALA A 222 17.09 -11.45 -2.64
CA ALA A 222 17.40 -10.56 -1.52
C ALA A 222 17.37 -11.25 -0.14
N LEU A 223 16.61 -12.34 0.02
CA LEU A 223 16.58 -13.13 1.25
C LEU A 223 17.75 -14.13 1.34
N GLU A 224 18.22 -14.66 0.20
CA GLU A 224 19.35 -15.58 0.13
C GLU A 224 20.70 -14.85 0.28
N ASP A 225 20.82 -13.63 -0.24
CA ASP A 225 22.03 -12.79 -0.11
C ASP A 225 22.19 -12.13 1.27
N GLY A 226 21.16 -12.20 2.13
CA GLY A 226 21.11 -11.61 3.47
C GLY A 226 21.22 -12.62 4.62
N ALA A 227 21.42 -13.91 4.34
CA ALA A 227 21.56 -15.00 5.32
C ALA A 227 23.03 -15.39 5.52
#